data_AF-A0A1Q7V5Q9-F1
#
_entry.id   AF-A0A1Q7V5Q9-F1
#
_cell.length_a   1.000
_cell.length_b   1.000
_cell.length_c   1.000
_cell.angle_alpha   90.00
_cell.angle_beta   90.00
_cell.angle_gamma   90.00
#
_symmetry.space_group_name_H-M   'P 1'
#
loop_
_entity.id
_entity.type
_entity.pdbx_description
1 polymer ?
#
loop_
_entity_poly.entity_id
_entity_poly.type
_entity_poly.pdbx_seq_one_letter_code
_entity_poly.pdbx_strand_id
1 'polypeptide(L)'
;MLHIGIVACSTEGAALCYRTISLEGAQLLGVHDHPEVSLHSHSLARYMKSIEAGDWAGVAELMLSSADKLAKAGADFLICPDNTIHQAFDLIEHRAPRPWLHIAREVAAEAKRREFRRLAVLGTRYLMEGPVYPQALRSLKDEGCDAVVLGCTEIPLLVTPESSPMPTLDSTRLLARAAVRKAIDG
;
A
#
# COMPACT_ATOMS: atom_id res chain seq x y z
N MET A 1 -0.08 20.59 -6.25
CA MET A 1 -0.55 19.20 -6.30
C MET A 1 0.63 18.33 -6.68
N LEU A 2 1.02 17.40 -5.81
CA LEU A 2 2.22 16.57 -5.96
C LEU A 2 1.99 15.36 -6.89
N HIS A 3 3.02 14.99 -7.65
CA HIS A 3 3.02 13.83 -8.55
C HIS A 3 3.23 12.52 -7.77
N ILE A 4 2.29 11.58 -7.93
CA ILE A 4 2.29 10.27 -7.27
C ILE A 4 3.09 9.24 -8.08
N GLY A 5 4.08 8.58 -7.47
CA GLY A 5 4.77 7.43 -8.08
C GLY A 5 4.32 6.08 -7.49
N ILE A 6 3.84 5.17 -8.33
CA ILE A 6 3.45 3.80 -7.95
C ILE A 6 4.61 2.83 -8.21
N VAL A 7 5.24 2.34 -7.14
CA VAL A 7 6.18 1.21 -7.17
C VAL A 7 5.38 -0.08 -7.16
N ALA A 8 5.26 -0.72 -8.32
CA ALA A 8 4.46 -1.93 -8.50
C ALA A 8 5.23 -3.24 -8.19
N CYS A 9 4.47 -4.25 -7.77
CA CYS A 9 4.90 -5.64 -7.54
C CYS A 9 4.12 -6.60 -8.45
N SER A 10 2.81 -6.75 -8.18
CA SER A 10 1.84 -7.34 -9.10
C SER A 10 1.31 -6.29 -10.08
N THR A 11 0.83 -6.75 -11.23
CA THR A 11 0.18 -5.88 -12.23
C THR A 11 -1.22 -5.49 -11.74
N GLU A 12 -1.91 -6.46 -11.14
CA GLU A 12 -3.28 -6.40 -10.66
C GLU A 12 -3.43 -5.37 -9.55
N GLY A 13 -2.65 -5.49 -8.46
CA GLY A 13 -2.68 -4.55 -7.34
C GLY A 13 -2.31 -3.12 -7.74
N ALA A 14 -1.34 -2.96 -8.64
CA ALA A 14 -0.93 -1.66 -9.15
C ALA A 14 -1.99 -1.00 -10.06
N ALA A 15 -2.62 -1.77 -10.95
CA ALA A 15 -3.70 -1.28 -11.81
C ALA A 15 -4.97 -0.94 -11.01
N LEU A 16 -5.31 -1.76 -10.01
CA LEU A 16 -6.41 -1.50 -9.07
C LEU A 16 -6.15 -0.21 -8.28
N CYS A 17 -4.93 -0.02 -7.77
CA CYS A 17 -4.55 1.20 -7.05
C CYS A 17 -4.64 2.45 -7.93
N TYR A 18 -4.07 2.42 -9.14
CA TYR A 18 -4.17 3.52 -10.11
C TYR A 18 -5.64 3.90 -10.39
N ARG A 19 -6.49 2.92 -10.71
CA ARG A 19 -7.94 3.15 -10.91
C ARG A 19 -8.61 3.74 -9.67
N THR A 20 -8.18 3.33 -8.49
CA THR A 20 -8.75 3.81 -7.21
C THR A 20 -8.32 5.24 -6.90
N ILE A 21 -7.10 5.64 -7.25
CA ILE A 21 -6.63 7.03 -7.19
C ILE A 21 -7.50 7.93 -8.06
N SER A 22 -7.81 7.54 -9.30
CA SER A 22 -8.71 8.32 -10.15
C SER A 22 -10.14 8.42 -9.58
N LEU A 23 -10.66 7.33 -8.99
CA LEU A 23 -12.02 7.30 -8.41
C LEU A 23 -12.16 8.10 -7.10
N GLU A 24 -11.14 8.10 -6.25
CA GLU A 24 -11.11 8.90 -5.01
C GLU A 24 -10.71 10.36 -5.32
N GLY A 25 -9.85 10.59 -6.32
CA GLY A 25 -9.52 11.92 -6.86
C GLY A 25 -10.75 12.68 -7.35
N ALA A 26 -11.58 12.02 -8.17
CA ALA A 26 -12.79 12.64 -8.71
C ALA A 26 -13.84 13.04 -7.64
N GLN A 27 -13.78 12.45 -6.44
CA GLN A 27 -14.63 12.82 -5.30
C GLN A 27 -14.15 14.09 -4.57
N LEU A 28 -12.89 14.47 -4.74
CA LEU A 28 -12.25 15.59 -4.03
C LEU A 28 -11.93 16.77 -4.96
N LEU A 29 -11.62 16.51 -6.22
CA LEU A 29 -11.18 17.50 -7.21
C LEU A 29 -12.29 17.88 -8.20
N GLY A 30 -13.14 16.93 -8.57
CA GLY A 30 -14.25 17.13 -9.51
C GLY A 30 -14.38 16.01 -10.53
N VAL A 31 -15.46 16.04 -11.31
CA VAL A 31 -15.74 14.98 -12.29
C VAL A 31 -14.64 14.93 -13.35
N HIS A 32 -14.05 13.74 -13.54
CA HIS A 32 -12.90 13.45 -14.41
C HIS A 32 -11.54 14.01 -13.96
N ASP A 33 -11.44 14.72 -12.83
CA ASP A 33 -10.17 15.21 -12.31
C ASP A 33 -9.49 14.19 -11.37
N HIS A 34 -8.16 14.13 -11.40
CA HIS A 34 -7.33 13.29 -10.55
C HIS A 34 -5.86 13.77 -10.54
N PRO A 35 -5.07 13.44 -9.50
CA PRO A 35 -3.64 13.77 -9.48
C PRO A 35 -2.86 13.15 -10.65
N GLU A 36 -1.70 13.74 -10.97
CA GLU A 36 -0.72 13.14 -11.87
C GLU A 36 -0.13 11.86 -11.23
N VAL A 37 -0.03 10.79 -12.02
CA VAL A 37 0.48 9.50 -11.56
C VAL A 37 1.43 8.88 -12.58
N SER A 38 2.58 8.43 -12.12
CA SER A 38 3.48 7.51 -12.85
C SER A 38 3.50 6.14 -12.18
N LEU A 39 3.54 5.08 -12.97
CA LEU A 39 3.61 3.69 -12.50
C LEU A 39 4.81 3.01 -13.14
N HIS A 40 5.65 2.35 -12.33
CA HIS A 40 6.72 1.49 -12.82
C HIS A 40 6.60 0.10 -12.20
N SER A 41 6.67 -0.92 -13.06
CA SER A 41 6.58 -2.33 -12.68
C SER A 41 7.78 -3.11 -13.20
N HIS A 42 8.43 -3.86 -12.30
CA HIS A 42 9.29 -4.96 -12.68
C HIS A 42 8.44 -6.22 -12.90
N SER A 43 8.90 -7.16 -13.74
CA SER A 43 8.24 -8.45 -13.87
C SER A 43 8.11 -9.14 -12.50
N LEU A 44 6.89 -9.53 -12.12
CA LEU A 44 6.58 -10.21 -10.86
C LEU A 44 7.48 -11.45 -10.62
N ALA A 45 7.88 -12.16 -11.68
CA ALA A 45 8.80 -13.30 -11.59
C ALA A 45 10.16 -12.93 -10.97
N ARG A 46 10.62 -11.67 -11.08
CA ARG A 46 11.84 -11.18 -10.42
C ARG A 46 11.64 -11.04 -8.91
N TYR A 47 10.51 -10.48 -8.48
CA TYR A 47 10.16 -10.41 -7.06
C TYR A 47 9.98 -11.82 -6.48
N MET A 48 9.20 -12.68 -7.15
CA MET A 48 8.94 -14.05 -6.70
C MET A 48 10.24 -14.85 -6.50
N LYS A 49 11.22 -14.75 -7.42
CA LYS A 49 12.52 -15.41 -7.26
C LYS A 49 13.23 -15.03 -5.94
N SER A 50 13.20 -13.75 -5.56
CA SER A 50 13.80 -13.31 -4.29
C SER A 50 12.92 -13.64 -3.08
N ILE A 51 11.59 -13.51 -3.18
CA ILE A 51 10.64 -13.86 -2.11
C ILE A 51 10.74 -15.36 -1.75
N GLU A 52 10.74 -16.25 -2.74
CA GLU A 52 10.83 -17.70 -2.55
C GLU A 52 12.18 -18.14 -1.98
N ALA A 53 13.24 -17.35 -2.24
CA ALA A 53 14.57 -17.55 -1.66
C ALA A 53 14.76 -16.91 -0.28
N GLY A 54 13.79 -16.14 0.24
CA GLY A 54 13.93 -15.35 1.46
C GLY A 54 14.88 -14.14 1.32
N ASP A 55 15.21 -13.75 0.09
CA ASP A 55 16.14 -12.68 -0.25
C ASP A 55 15.44 -11.31 -0.24
N TRP A 56 15.19 -10.79 0.96
CA TRP A 56 14.59 -9.47 1.14
C TRP A 56 15.49 -8.33 0.66
N ALA A 57 16.80 -8.54 0.56
CA ALA A 57 17.72 -7.57 -0.04
C ALA A 57 17.49 -7.44 -1.56
N GLY A 58 17.33 -8.55 -2.29
CA GLY A 58 16.94 -8.52 -3.71
C GLY A 58 15.58 -7.88 -3.96
N VAL A 59 14.61 -8.09 -3.05
CA VAL A 59 13.32 -7.36 -3.08
C VAL A 59 13.54 -5.85 -2.89
N ALA A 60 14.36 -5.45 -1.91
CA ALA A 60 14.71 -4.04 -1.66
C ALA A 60 15.35 -3.36 -2.88
N GLU A 61 16.28 -4.03 -3.56
CA GLU A 61 16.92 -3.47 -4.78
C GLU A 61 15.93 -3.32 -5.95
N LEU A 62 14.96 -4.23 -6.10
CA LEU A 62 13.89 -4.07 -7.09
C LEU A 62 12.99 -2.88 -6.76
N MET A 63 12.62 -2.69 -5.49
CA MET A 63 11.83 -1.55 -5.02
C MET A 63 12.57 -0.22 -5.25
N LEU A 64 13.85 -0.13 -4.86
CA LEU A 64 14.67 1.07 -5.06
C LEU A 64 14.92 1.36 -6.55
N SER A 65 15.18 0.33 -7.36
CA SER A 65 15.30 0.50 -8.81
C SER A 65 14.02 1.06 -9.43
N SER A 66 12.84 0.68 -8.92
CA SER A 66 11.55 1.25 -9.32
C SER A 66 11.40 2.71 -8.87
N ALA A 67 11.69 2.98 -7.59
CA ALA A 67 11.65 4.30 -6.97
C ALA A 67 12.53 5.33 -7.71
N ASP A 68 13.76 4.96 -8.08
CA ASP A 68 14.68 5.82 -8.83
C ASP A 68 14.15 6.22 -10.21
N LYS A 69 13.46 5.30 -10.91
CA LYS A 69 12.87 5.59 -12.22
C LYS A 69 11.69 6.54 -12.07
N LEU A 70 10.85 6.35 -11.05
CA LEU A 70 9.72 7.23 -10.76
C LEU A 70 10.16 8.62 -10.31
N ALA A 71 11.18 8.73 -9.46
CA ALA A 71 11.76 10.01 -9.06
C ALA A 71 12.35 10.78 -10.26
N LYS A 72 12.98 10.07 -11.21
CA LYS A 72 13.46 10.63 -12.49
C LYS A 72 12.33 10.98 -13.47
N ALA A 73 11.18 10.31 -13.38
CA ALA A 73 9.96 10.63 -14.12
C ALA A 73 9.19 11.83 -13.51
N GLY A 74 9.64 12.37 -12.38
CA GLY A 74 9.07 13.56 -11.74
C GLY A 74 8.29 13.29 -10.45
N ALA A 75 8.11 12.04 -10.04
CA ALA A 75 7.32 11.73 -8.84
C ALA A 75 7.88 12.43 -7.59
N ASP A 76 7.03 13.13 -6.85
CA ASP A 76 7.36 13.86 -5.62
C ASP A 76 7.35 12.94 -4.39
N PHE A 77 6.48 11.94 -4.40
CA PHE A 77 6.41 10.90 -3.37
C PHE A 77 5.99 9.56 -3.97
N LEU A 78 6.22 8.49 -3.21
CA LEU A 78 6.06 7.11 -3.66
C LEU A 78 5.03 6.35 -2.83
N ILE A 79 4.34 5.42 -3.48
CA ILE A 79 3.45 4.46 -2.84
C ILE A 79 3.71 3.06 -3.40
N CYS A 80 3.37 2.03 -2.64
CA CYS A 80 3.44 0.64 -3.11
C CYS A 80 2.15 -0.11 -2.75
N PRO A 81 1.30 -0.45 -3.74
CA PRO A 81 0.10 -1.24 -3.54
C PRO A 81 0.42 -2.74 -3.58
N ASP A 82 1.24 -3.19 -2.63
CA ASP A 82 1.52 -4.59 -2.34
C ASP A 82 1.85 -4.71 -0.86
N ASN A 83 1.29 -5.69 -0.16
CA ASN A 83 1.49 -5.82 1.28
C ASN A 83 2.66 -6.75 1.65
N THR A 84 3.11 -7.62 0.74
CA THR A 84 4.16 -8.62 1.02
C THR A 84 5.55 -8.00 0.94
N ILE A 85 5.84 -7.20 -0.08
CA ILE A 85 7.21 -6.68 -0.29
C ILE A 85 7.62 -5.61 0.73
N HIS A 86 6.68 -5.08 1.50
CA HIS A 86 6.98 -4.23 2.67
C HIS A 86 7.77 -4.96 3.78
N GLN A 87 7.97 -6.28 3.71
CA GLN A 87 8.97 -6.97 4.56
C GLN A 87 10.40 -6.47 4.30
N ALA A 88 10.68 -5.94 3.10
CA ALA A 88 11.95 -5.32 2.75
C ALA A 88 12.00 -3.82 3.09
N PHE A 89 10.98 -3.22 3.72
CA PHE A 89 10.87 -1.77 3.83
C PHE A 89 11.97 -1.14 4.69
N ASP A 90 12.36 -1.81 5.78
CA ASP A 90 13.47 -1.40 6.66
C ASP A 90 14.81 -1.30 5.90
N LEU A 91 14.97 -2.00 4.77
CA LEU A 91 16.16 -1.98 3.92
C LEU A 91 16.15 -0.83 2.88
N ILE A 92 15.02 -0.13 2.72
CA ILE A 92 14.86 0.95 1.72
C ILE A 92 14.53 2.31 2.32
N GLU A 93 13.95 2.41 3.53
CA GLU A 93 13.42 3.67 4.08
C GLU A 93 14.48 4.80 4.12
N HIS A 94 15.73 4.48 4.49
CA HIS A 94 16.84 5.44 4.52
C HIS A 94 17.56 5.63 3.17
N ARG A 95 17.22 4.84 2.14
CA ARG A 95 17.84 4.86 0.80
C ARG A 95 16.90 5.43 -0.27
N ALA A 96 15.63 5.67 0.08
CA ALA A 96 14.60 6.11 -0.83
C ALA A 96 14.92 7.49 -1.45
N PRO A 97 14.78 7.67 -2.78
CA PRO A 97 15.02 8.95 -3.45
C PRO A 97 13.93 9.99 -3.17
N ARG A 98 12.78 9.57 -2.63
CA ARG A 98 11.58 10.37 -2.35
C ARG A 98 10.87 9.84 -1.09
N PRO A 99 10.05 10.65 -0.40
CA PRO A 99 9.20 10.17 0.69
C PRO A 99 8.22 9.07 0.23
N TRP A 100 7.90 8.13 1.11
CA TRP A 100 6.93 7.06 0.85
C TRP A 100 5.70 7.16 1.76
N LEU A 101 4.51 6.82 1.24
CA LEU A 101 3.39 6.37 2.06
C LEU A 101 3.44 4.85 2.18
N HIS A 102 3.43 4.35 3.42
CA HIS A 102 3.57 2.93 3.74
C HIS A 102 2.19 2.32 3.98
N ILE A 103 1.78 1.35 3.16
CA ILE A 103 0.41 0.80 3.14
C ILE A 103 -0.11 0.37 4.52
N ALA A 104 0.67 -0.41 5.28
CA ALA A 104 0.26 -0.85 6.61
C ALA A 104 0.22 0.28 7.67
N ARG A 105 1.01 1.37 7.50
CA ARG A 105 0.93 2.55 8.38
C ARG A 105 -0.38 3.31 8.13
N GLU A 106 -0.82 3.45 6.87
CA GLU A 106 -2.13 4.02 6.53
C GLU A 106 -3.30 3.19 7.08
N VAL A 107 -3.22 1.86 6.98
CA VAL A 107 -4.22 0.95 7.57
C VAL A 107 -4.27 1.07 9.10
N ALA A 108 -3.11 1.15 9.77
CA ALA A 108 -3.04 1.35 11.22
C ALA A 108 -3.58 2.72 11.64
N ALA A 109 -3.31 3.78 10.87
CA ALA A 109 -3.84 5.12 11.11
C ALA A 109 -5.37 5.16 10.96
N GLU A 110 -5.93 4.54 9.92
CA GLU A 110 -7.39 4.42 9.76
C GLU A 110 -8.02 3.56 10.86
N ALA A 111 -7.37 2.46 11.24
CA ALA A 111 -7.83 1.63 12.36
C ALA A 111 -7.94 2.48 13.64
N LYS A 112 -6.88 3.22 14.00
CA LYS A 112 -6.89 4.12 15.15
C LYS A 112 -7.96 5.20 15.04
N ARG A 113 -8.12 5.83 13.86
CA ARG A 113 -9.12 6.88 13.60
C ARG A 113 -10.57 6.37 13.72
N ARG A 114 -10.81 5.08 13.51
CA ARG A 114 -12.11 4.42 13.68
C ARG A 114 -12.28 3.75 15.05
N GLU A 115 -11.34 3.97 15.97
CA GLU A 115 -11.26 3.30 17.28
C GLU A 115 -11.26 1.76 17.17
N PHE A 116 -10.80 1.26 16.01
CA PHE A 116 -10.58 -0.16 15.76
C PHE A 116 -9.33 -0.64 16.44
N ARG A 117 -9.34 -1.95 16.65
CA ARG A 117 -8.73 -2.45 17.86
C ARG A 117 -8.04 -3.83 17.59
N ARG A 118 -8.73 -4.97 17.34
CA ARG A 118 -8.10 -6.34 17.20
C ARG A 118 -8.04 -6.68 15.73
N LEU A 119 -6.95 -6.31 15.06
CA LEU A 119 -6.72 -6.59 13.64
C LEU A 119 -6.74 -8.10 13.28
N ALA A 120 -7.81 -8.65 12.67
CA ALA A 120 -7.70 -9.92 11.94
C ALA A 120 -7.20 -9.65 10.51
N VAL A 121 -6.05 -10.18 10.09
CA VAL A 121 -5.48 -9.92 8.76
C VAL A 121 -5.82 -11.08 7.81
N LEU A 122 -6.47 -10.77 6.69
CA LEU A 122 -6.70 -11.72 5.59
C LEU A 122 -5.78 -11.40 4.41
N GLY A 123 -5.01 -12.37 3.93
CA GLY A 123 -4.13 -12.18 2.78
C GLY A 123 -3.40 -13.45 2.35
N THR A 124 -2.28 -13.30 1.65
CA THR A 124 -1.39 -14.43 1.34
C THR A 124 -0.80 -15.02 2.63
N ARG A 125 -0.37 -16.28 2.59
CA ARG A 125 0.40 -16.89 3.70
C ARG A 125 1.59 -16.03 4.11
N TYR A 126 2.37 -15.54 3.13
CA TYR A 126 3.52 -14.66 3.36
C TYR A 126 3.16 -13.37 4.12
N LEU A 127 1.96 -12.84 3.93
CA LEU A 127 1.50 -11.66 4.64
C LEU A 127 0.97 -11.99 6.04
N MET A 128 0.17 -13.05 6.17
CA MET A 128 -0.46 -13.43 7.44
C MET A 128 0.56 -13.96 8.46
N GLU A 129 1.62 -14.62 8.00
CA GLU A 129 2.76 -15.07 8.81
C GLU A 129 3.89 -14.01 8.88
N GLY A 130 3.81 -12.95 8.07
CA GLY A 130 4.85 -11.93 7.90
C GLY A 130 4.81 -10.80 8.93
N PRO A 131 5.93 -10.06 9.12
CA PRO A 131 6.05 -9.01 10.13
C PRO A 131 5.31 -7.71 9.81
N VAL A 132 4.90 -7.45 8.56
CA VAL A 132 4.42 -6.14 8.07
C VAL A 132 3.27 -5.56 8.92
N TYR A 133 2.16 -6.29 9.04
CA TYR A 133 1.03 -5.85 9.87
C TYR A 133 1.35 -5.91 11.37
N PRO A 134 1.96 -6.98 11.92
CA PRO A 134 2.43 -6.98 13.32
C PRO A 134 3.38 -5.83 13.69
N GLN A 135 4.20 -5.32 12.77
CA GLN A 135 5.05 -4.12 12.96
C GLN A 135 4.20 -2.84 12.96
N ALA A 136 3.36 -2.63 11.95
CA ALA A 136 2.53 -1.43 11.87
C ALA A 136 1.51 -1.32 13.03
N LEU A 137 0.97 -2.44 13.47
CA LEU A 137 -0.05 -2.53 14.53
C LEU A 137 0.54 -2.63 15.95
N ARG A 138 1.87 -2.70 16.11
CA ARG A 138 2.52 -2.80 17.43
C ARG A 138 2.16 -1.63 18.35
N SER A 139 1.96 -0.44 17.80
CA SER A 139 1.56 0.78 18.50
C SER A 139 0.09 0.81 18.94
N LEU A 140 -0.74 -0.16 18.52
CA LEU A 140 -2.16 -0.28 18.88
C LEU A 140 -2.41 -1.42 19.88
N LYS A 141 -1.37 -2.16 20.28
CA LYS A 141 -1.49 -3.40 21.05
C LYS A 141 -2.00 -3.19 22.48
N ASP A 142 -1.80 -1.99 23.04
CA ASP A 142 -2.13 -1.65 24.43
C ASP A 142 -3.61 -1.22 24.61
N GLU A 143 -4.44 -1.18 23.55
CA GLU A 143 -5.68 -0.39 23.51
C GLU A 143 -7.04 -1.16 23.44
N GLY A 144 -7.14 -2.50 23.53
CA GLY A 144 -8.48 -3.17 23.47
C GLY A 144 -8.58 -4.71 23.35
N CYS A 145 -9.49 -5.30 22.55
CA CYS A 145 -9.66 -4.91 21.16
C CYS A 145 -10.78 -5.61 20.27
N ASP A 146 -11.19 -5.18 19.03
CA ASP A 146 -11.81 -5.94 17.84
C ASP A 146 -11.64 -5.26 16.40
N ALA A 147 -11.62 -5.99 15.23
CA ALA A 147 -11.78 -5.58 13.77
C ALA A 147 -11.15 -6.55 12.66
N VAL A 148 -11.17 -6.21 11.34
CA VAL A 148 -10.52 -6.98 10.21
C VAL A 148 -9.80 -6.10 9.15
N VAL A 149 -8.60 -6.50 8.71
CA VAL A 149 -7.80 -5.94 7.60
C VAL A 149 -7.84 -6.85 6.36
N LEU A 150 -8.08 -6.25 5.19
CA LEU A 150 -7.96 -6.90 3.88
C LEU A 150 -6.59 -6.59 3.28
N GLY A 151 -5.67 -7.54 3.40
CA GLY A 151 -4.25 -7.42 3.10
C GLY A 151 -3.80 -7.93 1.72
N CYS A 152 -4.66 -8.58 0.93
CA CYS A 152 -4.41 -8.67 -0.52
C CYS A 152 -5.19 -7.58 -1.24
N THR A 153 -4.57 -7.04 -2.28
CA THR A 153 -5.11 -5.94 -3.09
C THR A 153 -6.38 -6.32 -3.86
N GLU A 154 -6.61 -7.61 -4.07
CA GLU A 154 -7.73 -8.18 -4.83
C GLU A 154 -8.89 -8.67 -3.94
N ILE A 155 -8.68 -8.91 -2.64
CA ILE A 155 -9.74 -9.39 -1.72
C ILE A 155 -10.97 -8.46 -1.68
N PRO A 156 -10.83 -7.12 -1.72
CA PRO A 156 -11.97 -6.20 -1.80
C PRO A 156 -12.88 -6.37 -3.03
N LEU A 157 -12.45 -7.11 -4.06
CA LEU A 157 -13.28 -7.47 -5.22
C LEU A 157 -14.26 -8.62 -4.92
N LEU A 158 -14.00 -9.41 -3.86
CA LEU A 158 -14.83 -10.54 -3.43
C LEU A 158 -15.56 -10.25 -2.10
N VAL A 159 -14.91 -9.53 -1.19
CA VAL A 159 -15.44 -9.15 0.13
C VAL A 159 -15.66 -7.64 0.15
N THR A 160 -16.90 -7.23 -0.11
CA THR A 160 -17.29 -5.82 -0.06
C THR A 160 -17.68 -5.43 1.37
N PRO A 161 -17.72 -4.12 1.71
CA PRO A 161 -18.22 -3.67 3.01
C PRO A 161 -19.65 -4.15 3.31
N GLU A 162 -20.47 -4.36 2.28
CA GLU A 162 -21.87 -4.78 2.38
C GLU A 162 -22.04 -6.30 2.53
N SER A 163 -21.09 -7.11 2.01
CA SER A 163 -21.11 -8.57 2.15
C SER A 163 -20.36 -9.08 3.40
N SER A 164 -19.63 -8.21 4.09
CA SER A 164 -18.89 -8.55 5.31
C SER A 164 -19.74 -8.38 6.58
N PRO A 165 -19.78 -9.36 7.50
CA PRO A 165 -20.46 -9.23 8.79
C PRO A 165 -19.71 -8.30 9.79
N MET A 166 -18.53 -7.82 9.41
CA MET A 166 -17.69 -6.92 10.23
C MET A 166 -17.14 -5.76 9.37
N PRO A 167 -16.82 -4.60 9.97
CA PRO A 167 -16.19 -3.52 9.23
C PRO A 167 -14.85 -3.94 8.60
N THR A 168 -14.68 -3.61 7.32
CA THR A 168 -13.45 -3.90 6.56
C THR A 168 -12.52 -2.69 6.51
N LEU A 169 -11.21 -2.95 6.49
CA LEU A 169 -10.17 -2.01 6.06
C LEU A 169 -9.52 -2.52 4.76
N ASP A 170 -9.85 -1.86 3.66
CA ASP A 170 -9.24 -2.09 2.34
C ASP A 170 -7.89 -1.36 2.25
N SER A 171 -6.79 -2.12 2.28
CA SER A 171 -5.44 -1.57 2.25
C SER A 171 -5.12 -0.78 0.98
N THR A 172 -5.60 -1.23 -0.19
CA THR A 172 -5.44 -0.54 -1.48
C THR A 172 -6.13 0.81 -1.48
N ARG A 173 -7.40 0.83 -1.04
CA ARG A 173 -8.23 2.04 -1.07
C ARG A 173 -7.78 3.06 -0.03
N LEU A 174 -7.32 2.62 1.13
CA LEU A 174 -6.78 3.52 2.15
C LEU A 174 -5.47 4.16 1.68
N LEU A 175 -4.55 3.39 1.09
CA LEU A 175 -3.34 3.93 0.48
C LEU A 175 -3.65 4.91 -0.67
N ALA A 176 -4.56 4.55 -1.57
CA ALA A 176 -4.96 5.42 -2.69
C ALA A 176 -5.56 6.75 -2.19
N ARG A 177 -6.46 6.71 -1.19
CA ARG A 177 -7.04 7.90 -0.58
C ARG A 177 -6.01 8.76 0.15
N ALA A 178 -5.06 8.15 0.87
CA ALA A 178 -3.96 8.86 1.51
C ALA A 178 -3.05 9.54 0.47
N ALA A 179 -2.76 8.85 -0.63
CA ALA A 179 -1.98 9.39 -1.74
C ALA A 179 -2.69 10.58 -2.41
N VAL A 180 -3.99 10.47 -2.71
CA VAL A 180 -4.78 11.58 -3.27
C VAL A 180 -4.76 12.79 -2.34
N ARG A 181 -5.02 12.62 -1.04
CA ARG A 181 -4.97 13.73 -0.06
C ARG A 181 -3.59 14.38 -0.02
N LYS A 182 -2.53 13.57 0.13
CA LYS A 182 -1.15 14.06 0.13
C LYS A 182 -0.78 14.79 -1.17
N ALA A 183 -1.32 14.36 -2.31
CA ALA A 183 -1.13 15.06 -3.57
C ALA A 183 -1.83 16.42 -3.57
N ILE A 184 -3.04 16.53 -3.03
CA ILE A 184 -3.82 17.78 -2.97
C ILE A 184 -3.23 18.78 -1.96
N ASP A 185 -2.80 18.30 -0.80
CA ASP A 185 -2.31 19.11 0.32
C ASP A 185 -0.88 19.67 0.13
N GLY A 186 -0.24 19.44 -1.04
CA GLY A 186 1.12 19.87 -1.38
C GLY A 186 1.25 20.57 -2.72
#